data_AF-A0A920N0H1-F1
#
_entry.id   AF-A0A920N0H1-F1
#
_cell.length_a   1.000
_cell.length_b   1.000
_cell.length_c   1.000
_cell.angle_alpha   90.00
_cell.angle_beta   90.00
_cell.angle_gamma   90.00
#
_symmetry.space_group_name_H-M   'P 1'
#
loop_
_entity.id
_entity.type
_entity.pdbx_description
1 polymer ?
#
loop_
_entity_poly.entity_id
_entity_poly.type
_entity_poly.pdbx_seq_one_letter_code
_entity_poly.pdbx_strand_id
1 'polypeptide(L)'
;MVLQDVLRSFLVILSGLWVVSPVFGEKPSVAKPAKPPVVPTSVAVFGLGGAVSEGPGGGDLSSLLSGTAPESLRSLVSRMDRAGRDKQVAAVALLYNGPVVGSAQLEELVSAVDRLRETGKPVYLLAESMGTGGYVLASHCSHLSVVPGGELALVGLATESPYIRGLLDWLGVEPDFLTCGDFKSAGEMYMREGPSRNAAAMGDRLLDSQYRTYVDLIASGRNVDRKQVRHWIDQGPYTASRARAAGLIDAVEHRREFYDRMRRAHGQTSRLLTRYGLPPRQQVDLSSPLGLIQFYSKLLQGPGRVVNRGDTIAMVYLEGTIVGGSMPISPTGGAAASSETLRKTLAVVERDKAIKAVVLRIDSPGGSALASEVILDAIRKVQANKPVIVSMGNVAASGGYYVASYADEILAQPTTITGSIGVVGGKFATTGLWDKLGIKWASRSRGANATLNGTARVFTDDQRDRVQEQMDEIYGTFKRHVVDGRGKKLKKPIEQIAGGRVYTGRQALELGLVDRMGGQVDAIAAAANRAGIRKYTIREYPESQGLFDSLMGTRQSDRSGPLVGRRRGRREGVRLLDRVVPLLGTLEPQRAEAIRRIVGHLERLQHERVFLLAPEIRIDDGR
;
A
#
# COMPACT_ATOMS: atom_id res chain seq x y z
N MET A 1 55.83 -48.15 -34.08
CA MET A 1 56.39 -48.17 -32.70
C MET A 1 56.26 -46.76 -32.12
N VAL A 2 55.11 -46.19 -31.78
CA VAL A 2 53.81 -46.71 -31.35
C VAL A 2 53.91 -47.58 -30.10
N LEU A 3 53.32 -47.05 -29.02
CA LEU A 3 52.70 -47.81 -27.93
C LEU A 3 53.59 -48.40 -26.81
N GLN A 4 54.66 -47.72 -26.37
CA GLN A 4 55.25 -48.05 -25.05
C GLN A 4 55.58 -46.85 -24.16
N ASP A 5 55.80 -45.64 -24.69
CA ASP A 5 56.27 -44.51 -23.86
C ASP A 5 55.19 -43.55 -23.36
N VAL A 6 53.93 -43.68 -23.80
CA VAL A 6 52.84 -42.78 -23.36
C VAL A 6 51.98 -43.38 -22.23
N LEU A 7 52.05 -44.70 -21.99
CA LEU A 7 51.26 -45.36 -20.93
C LEU A 7 52.00 -45.57 -19.60
N ARG A 8 53.32 -45.36 -19.52
CA ARG A 8 54.08 -45.46 -18.27
C ARG A 8 53.99 -44.23 -17.36
N SER A 9 53.48 -43.11 -17.87
CA SER A 9 53.34 -41.85 -17.11
C SER A 9 51.98 -41.67 -16.41
N PHE A 10 51.08 -42.67 -16.47
CA PHE A 10 49.72 -42.53 -15.91
C PHE A 10 49.31 -43.57 -14.86
N LEU A 11 50.19 -44.52 -14.50
CA LEU A 11 49.86 -45.64 -13.60
C LEU A 11 50.92 -45.93 -12.53
N VAL A 12 51.59 -44.87 -12.03
CA VAL A 12 52.44 -44.91 -10.83
C VAL A 12 51.87 -44.04 -9.68
N ILE A 13 50.72 -43.38 -9.89
CA ILE A 13 50.16 -42.42 -8.92
C ILE A 13 49.08 -43.03 -7.99
N LEU A 14 48.77 -44.33 -8.10
CA LEU A 14 47.68 -44.94 -7.33
C LEU A 14 48.01 -46.36 -6.85
N SER A 15 48.89 -46.47 -5.85
CA SER A 15 48.83 -47.49 -4.78
C SER A 15 50.11 -47.48 -3.95
N GLY A 16 50.12 -46.69 -2.88
CA GLY A 16 51.20 -46.67 -1.88
C GLY A 16 50.63 -46.28 -0.53
N LEU A 17 50.10 -47.27 0.18
CA LEU A 17 49.56 -47.19 1.53
C LEU A 17 50.63 -46.77 2.56
N TRP A 18 50.20 -45.88 3.47
CA TRP A 18 50.31 -45.97 4.94
C TRP A 18 51.48 -45.37 5.74
N VAL A 19 51.03 -44.62 6.77
CA VAL A 19 51.62 -44.15 8.04
C VAL A 19 52.74 -43.11 8.00
N VAL A 20 52.34 -41.83 8.05
CA VAL A 20 53.06 -40.83 8.85
C VAL A 20 52.03 -39.98 9.61
N SER A 21 52.02 -40.09 10.93
CA SER A 21 51.23 -39.24 11.83
C SER A 21 51.64 -37.78 11.68
N PRO A 22 50.72 -36.82 11.44
CA PRO A 22 51.07 -35.42 11.52
C PRO A 22 50.98 -34.97 12.99
N VAL A 23 52.14 -34.67 13.56
CA VAL A 23 52.28 -33.75 14.70
C VAL A 23 51.62 -32.43 14.28
N PHE A 24 50.56 -32.02 14.97
CA PHE A 24 49.94 -30.70 14.81
C PHE A 24 50.91 -29.63 15.31
N GLY A 25 51.70 -29.05 14.42
CA GLY A 25 52.33 -27.75 14.63
C GLY A 25 51.31 -26.65 14.40
N GLU A 26 51.00 -25.87 15.44
CA GLU A 26 50.20 -24.65 15.32
C GLU A 26 50.83 -23.70 14.29
N LYS A 27 50.07 -23.35 13.25
CA LYS A 27 50.44 -22.22 12.39
C LYS A 27 50.27 -20.94 13.19
N PRO A 28 51.28 -20.04 13.26
CA PRO A 28 51.09 -18.74 13.87
C PRO A 28 49.99 -17.98 13.13
N SER A 29 48.92 -17.67 13.86
CA SER A 29 47.84 -16.78 13.44
C SER A 29 48.42 -15.38 13.23
N VAL A 30 48.76 -15.05 11.98
CA VAL A 30 49.01 -13.66 11.59
C VAL A 30 47.67 -12.92 11.69
N ALA A 31 47.50 -12.20 12.79
CA ALA A 31 46.35 -11.33 12.99
C ALA A 31 46.27 -10.34 11.81
N LYS A 32 45.15 -10.31 11.10
CA LYS A 32 44.88 -9.27 10.10
C LYS A 32 45.00 -7.91 10.80
N PRO A 33 45.76 -6.94 10.24
CA PRO A 33 45.84 -5.62 10.82
C PRO A 33 44.43 -5.06 10.99
N ALA A 34 44.13 -4.54 12.18
CA ALA A 34 42.85 -3.92 12.48
C ALA A 34 42.59 -2.84 11.42
N LYS A 35 41.44 -2.92 10.73
CA LYS A 35 41.04 -1.88 9.78
C LYS A 35 41.06 -0.54 10.52
N PRO A 36 41.71 0.51 9.96
CA PRO A 36 41.74 1.81 10.60
C PRO A 36 40.31 2.29 10.88
N PRO A 37 40.07 3.03 11.97
CA PRO A 37 38.76 3.55 12.30
C PRO A 37 38.21 4.33 11.10
N VAL A 38 37.03 3.93 10.64
CA VAL A 38 36.33 4.60 9.53
C VAL A 38 35.89 5.96 10.04
N VAL A 39 36.52 7.03 9.56
CA VAL A 39 36.06 8.40 9.80
C VAL A 39 34.78 8.60 8.99
N PRO A 40 33.65 8.96 9.59
CA PRO A 40 32.44 9.30 8.86
C PRO A 40 32.71 10.49 7.93
N THR A 41 32.46 10.35 6.64
CA THR A 41 32.78 11.37 5.63
C THR A 41 31.57 11.76 4.79
N SER A 42 30.36 11.34 5.14
CA SER A 42 29.18 11.53 4.29
C SER A 42 27.93 11.88 5.08
N VAL A 43 27.04 12.63 4.43
CA VAL A 43 25.65 12.86 4.87
C VAL A 43 24.73 12.17 3.89
N ALA A 44 23.89 11.25 4.38
CA ALA A 44 22.88 10.60 3.55
C ALA A 44 21.70 11.55 3.38
N VAL A 45 21.34 11.87 2.12
CA VAL A 45 20.26 12.83 1.84
C VAL A 45 19.07 12.08 1.23
N PHE A 46 17.88 12.31 1.82
CA PHE A 46 16.61 11.72 1.39
C PHE A 46 15.66 12.84 1.01
N GLY A 47 15.08 12.78 -0.19
CA GLY A 47 13.95 13.63 -0.56
C GLY A 47 12.65 12.94 -0.16
N LEU A 48 11.79 13.66 0.56
CA LEU A 48 10.47 13.19 0.97
C LEU A 48 9.41 13.99 0.22
N GLY A 49 8.97 13.47 -0.92
CA GLY A 49 7.93 14.11 -1.74
C GLY A 49 7.30 13.11 -2.70
N GLY A 50 6.15 13.48 -3.26
CA GLY A 50 5.37 12.59 -4.11
C GLY A 50 4.65 11.48 -3.33
N ALA A 51 4.05 10.54 -4.05
CA ALA A 51 3.35 9.41 -3.46
C ALA A 51 4.33 8.35 -2.95
N VAL A 52 4.08 7.84 -1.74
CA VAL A 52 4.81 6.71 -1.16
C VAL A 52 3.87 5.50 -1.18
N SER A 53 4.22 4.47 -1.95
CA SER A 53 3.37 3.28 -2.08
C SER A 53 3.60 2.28 -0.94
N GLU A 54 2.58 1.48 -0.64
CA GLU A 54 2.71 0.34 0.28
C GLU A 54 3.57 -0.77 -0.34
N GLY A 55 3.09 -1.31 -1.46
CA GLY A 55 3.78 -2.34 -2.23
C GLY A 55 4.92 -1.79 -3.09
N PRO A 56 5.72 -2.68 -3.71
CA PRO A 56 6.68 -2.29 -4.73
C PRO A 56 5.96 -1.59 -5.89
N GLY A 57 6.06 -0.26 -5.92
CA GLY A 57 5.69 0.57 -7.06
C GLY A 57 6.84 0.61 -8.05
N GLY A 58 6.59 0.22 -9.29
CA GLY A 58 7.61 0.22 -10.35
C GLY A 58 7.45 -0.96 -11.29
N GLY A 59 7.58 -0.67 -12.59
CA GLY A 59 7.34 -1.64 -13.67
C GLY A 59 6.30 -1.15 -14.68
N ASP A 60 5.62 -0.05 -14.40
CA ASP A 60 4.74 0.60 -15.37
C ASP A 60 5.54 1.41 -16.40
N LEU A 61 4.93 1.63 -17.56
CA LEU A 61 5.56 2.39 -18.65
C LEU A 61 5.91 3.84 -18.23
N SER A 62 5.13 4.41 -17.31
CA SER A 62 5.32 5.77 -16.78
C SER A 62 6.65 5.91 -16.02
N SER A 63 6.95 4.97 -15.12
CA SER A 63 8.20 4.98 -14.34
C SER A 63 9.45 4.79 -15.19
N LEU A 64 9.35 4.04 -16.29
CA LEU A 64 10.44 3.87 -17.25
C LEU A 64 10.67 5.14 -18.10
N LEU A 65 9.59 5.78 -18.58
CA LEU A 65 9.67 6.99 -19.40
C LEU A 65 10.09 8.22 -18.58
N SER A 66 9.62 8.33 -17.34
CA SER A 66 10.01 9.41 -16.42
C SER A 66 11.38 9.16 -15.76
N GLY A 67 11.87 7.93 -15.76
CA GLY A 67 13.10 7.53 -15.06
C GLY A 67 13.00 7.62 -13.53
N THR A 68 11.77 7.67 -13.00
CA THR A 68 11.46 7.76 -11.57
C THR A 68 10.32 6.78 -11.24
N ALA A 69 10.67 5.66 -10.61
CA ALA A 69 9.66 4.80 -9.97
C ALA A 69 9.19 5.44 -8.66
N PRO A 70 7.89 5.33 -8.30
CA PRO A 70 7.41 5.71 -6.99
C PRO A 70 8.24 4.98 -5.92
N GLU A 71 8.65 5.70 -4.88
CA GLU A 71 9.36 5.07 -3.78
C GLU A 71 8.36 4.33 -2.88
N SER A 72 8.58 3.03 -2.63
CA SER A 72 7.80 2.31 -1.63
C SER A 72 8.25 2.64 -0.21
N LEU A 73 7.32 2.61 0.73
CA LEU A 73 7.58 2.85 2.15
C LEU A 73 8.69 1.93 2.67
N ARG A 74 8.62 0.64 2.32
CA ARG A 74 9.64 -0.35 2.67
C ARG A 74 11.04 0.04 2.20
N SER A 75 11.15 0.45 0.93
CA SER A 75 12.43 0.84 0.34
C SER A 75 13.01 2.05 1.07
N LEU A 76 12.19 3.08 1.29
CA LEU A 76 12.58 4.30 2.01
C LEU A 76 13.08 3.97 3.42
N VAL A 77 12.27 3.27 4.22
CA VAL A 77 12.58 2.89 5.60
C VAL A 77 13.83 2.02 5.66
N SER A 78 13.97 1.03 4.77
CA SER A 78 15.17 0.16 4.71
C SER A 78 16.44 0.95 4.38
N ARG A 79 16.37 1.94 3.49
CA ARG A 79 17.49 2.83 3.18
C ARG A 79 17.84 3.74 4.37
N MET A 80 16.85 4.25 5.08
CA MET A 80 17.04 5.01 6.33
C MET A 80 17.72 4.14 7.40
N ASP A 81 17.19 2.95 7.69
CA ASP A 81 17.78 2.01 8.66
C ASP A 81 19.21 1.55 8.26
N ARG A 82 19.53 1.53 6.95
CA ARG A 82 20.89 1.27 6.46
C ARG A 82 21.80 2.47 6.72
N ALA A 83 21.34 3.69 6.47
CA ALA A 83 22.10 4.90 6.76
C ALA A 83 22.48 5.00 8.24
N GLY A 84 21.60 4.58 9.15
CA GLY A 84 21.89 4.48 10.59
C GLY A 84 23.07 3.57 10.92
N ARG A 85 23.18 2.42 10.24
CA ARG A 85 24.23 1.42 10.51
C ARG A 85 25.53 1.64 9.72
N ASP A 86 25.51 2.51 8.71
CA ASP A 86 26.64 2.75 7.82
C ASP A 86 27.71 3.62 8.49
N LYS A 87 28.88 3.06 8.78
CA LYS A 87 29.97 3.78 9.45
C LYS A 87 30.51 4.99 8.66
N GLN A 88 30.23 5.08 7.35
CA GLN A 88 30.63 6.23 6.53
C GLN A 88 29.67 7.42 6.65
N VAL A 89 28.44 7.18 7.12
CA VAL A 89 27.41 8.21 7.25
C VAL A 89 27.49 8.84 8.64
N ALA A 90 27.79 10.13 8.69
CA ALA A 90 27.87 10.93 9.92
C ALA A 90 26.49 11.41 10.38
N ALA A 91 25.64 11.80 9.42
CA ALA A 91 24.32 12.37 9.67
C ALA A 91 23.35 12.06 8.52
N VAL A 92 22.06 12.28 8.76
CA VAL A 92 21.00 12.16 7.75
C VAL A 92 20.36 13.51 7.52
N ALA A 93 20.12 13.86 6.25
CA ALA A 93 19.37 15.04 5.85
C ALA A 93 18.06 14.61 5.16
N LEU A 94 16.94 15.13 5.65
CA LEU A 94 15.60 14.95 5.08
C LEU A 94 15.19 16.26 4.41
N LEU A 95 14.98 16.23 3.09
CA LEU A 95 14.40 17.34 2.34
C LEU A 95 12.90 17.08 2.24
N TYR A 96 12.13 17.75 3.09
CA TYR A 96 10.69 17.60 3.13
C TYR A 96 10.02 18.44 2.04
N ASN A 97 9.26 17.77 1.19
CA ASN A 97 8.52 18.33 0.08
C ASN A 97 7.09 17.74 -0.01
N GLY A 98 6.45 17.57 1.16
CA GLY A 98 5.05 17.13 1.27
C GLY A 98 4.78 15.75 0.66
N PRO A 99 5.32 14.65 1.22
CA PRO A 99 5.00 13.31 0.73
C PRO A 99 3.51 13.00 0.96
N VAL A 100 2.90 12.33 -0.02
CA VAL A 100 1.53 11.81 0.12
C VAL A 100 1.62 10.47 0.83
N VAL A 101 1.34 10.50 2.14
CA VAL A 101 1.34 9.35 3.05
C VAL A 101 0.10 9.41 3.94
N GLY A 102 -0.43 8.24 4.30
CA GLY A 102 -1.45 8.14 5.34
C GLY A 102 -0.85 8.19 6.76
N SER A 103 -1.72 8.25 7.77
CA SER A 103 -1.28 8.46 9.16
C SER A 103 -0.47 7.30 9.73
N ALA A 104 -0.81 6.05 9.42
CA ALA A 104 -0.04 4.90 9.89
C ALA A 104 1.35 4.86 9.23
N GLN A 105 1.43 5.20 7.94
CA GLN A 105 2.70 5.29 7.22
C GLN A 105 3.59 6.42 7.78
N LEU A 106 2.98 7.55 8.14
CA LEU A 106 3.67 8.65 8.83
C LEU A 106 4.27 8.18 10.16
N GLU A 107 3.55 7.38 10.95
CA GLU A 107 4.07 6.78 12.19
C GLU A 107 5.23 5.81 11.95
N GLU A 108 5.23 5.08 10.83
CA GLU A 108 6.38 4.24 10.43
C GLU A 108 7.62 5.08 10.05
N LEU A 109 7.41 6.22 9.39
CA LEU A 109 8.49 7.18 9.11
C LEU A 109 9.04 7.81 10.38
N VAL A 110 8.18 8.18 11.34
CA VAL A 110 8.58 8.63 12.68
C VAL A 110 9.45 7.56 13.35
N SER A 111 8.99 6.32 13.36
CA SER A 111 9.73 5.19 13.94
C SER A 111 11.09 4.98 13.25
N ALA A 112 11.19 5.21 11.93
CA ALA A 112 12.45 5.15 11.21
C ALA A 112 13.40 6.28 11.58
N VAL A 113 12.89 7.50 11.80
CA VAL A 113 13.67 8.63 12.31
C VAL A 113 14.17 8.37 13.73
N ASP A 114 13.32 7.82 14.60
CA ASP A 114 13.71 7.48 15.98
C ASP A 114 14.82 6.41 15.99
N ARG A 115 14.67 5.31 15.25
CA ARG A 115 15.73 4.30 15.10
C ARG A 115 17.03 4.86 14.53
N LEU A 116 16.95 5.80 13.59
CA LEU A 116 18.13 6.51 13.09
C LEU A 116 18.84 7.27 14.22
N ARG A 117 18.08 8.02 15.01
CA ARG A 117 18.62 8.81 16.13
C ARG A 117 19.21 7.93 17.23
N GLU A 118 18.61 6.77 17.49
CA GLU A 118 19.13 5.77 18.44
C GLU A 118 20.53 5.26 18.07
N THR A 119 20.92 5.34 16.78
CA THR A 119 22.31 5.03 16.35
C THR A 119 23.33 6.12 16.71
N GLY A 120 22.90 7.22 17.35
CA GLY A 120 23.71 8.38 17.70
C GLY A 120 23.91 9.36 16.55
N LYS A 121 23.26 9.13 15.40
CA LYS A 121 23.38 10.00 14.22
C LYS A 121 22.28 11.05 14.21
N PRO A 122 22.61 12.35 14.13
CA PRO A 122 21.59 13.38 14.04
C PRO A 122 20.86 13.34 12.69
N VAL A 123 19.56 13.63 12.76
CA VAL A 123 18.66 13.76 11.59
C VAL A 123 18.27 15.22 11.44
N TYR A 124 18.70 15.85 10.35
CA TYR A 124 18.37 17.23 10.01
C TYR A 124 17.24 17.24 9.00
N LEU A 125 16.21 18.05 9.20
CA LEU A 125 15.12 18.23 8.25
C LEU A 125 15.06 19.68 7.78
N LEU A 126 14.92 19.86 6.47
CA LEU A 126 14.60 21.13 5.84
C LEU A 126 13.27 21.00 5.11
N ALA A 127 12.34 21.93 5.37
CA ALA A 127 11.08 22.04 4.66
C ALA A 127 10.92 23.41 4.01
N GLU A 128 10.22 23.45 2.87
CA GLU A 128 9.74 24.71 2.31
C GLU A 128 8.50 25.18 3.06
N SER A 129 7.49 24.31 3.18
CA SER A 129 6.33 24.45 4.05
C SER A 129 5.90 23.07 4.54
N MET A 130 5.14 23.00 5.63
CA MET A 130 4.55 21.73 6.10
C MET A 130 3.23 21.95 6.85
N GLY A 131 2.33 20.97 6.75
CA GLY A 131 1.12 20.90 7.57
C GLY A 131 1.30 20.05 8.83
N THR A 132 0.22 19.87 9.60
CA THR A 132 0.18 19.08 10.84
C THR A 132 0.88 17.72 10.72
N GLY A 133 0.57 16.92 9.69
CA GLY A 133 1.21 15.59 9.49
C GLY A 133 2.71 15.68 9.22
N GLY A 134 3.16 16.64 8.41
CA GLY A 134 4.59 16.88 8.19
C GLY A 134 5.31 17.27 9.47
N TYR A 135 4.66 18.06 10.32
CA TYR A 135 5.21 18.46 11.61
C TYR A 135 5.32 17.30 12.61
N VAL A 136 4.38 16.33 12.60
CA VAL A 136 4.52 15.10 13.39
C VAL A 136 5.83 14.39 13.07
N LEU A 137 6.15 14.16 11.79
CA LEU A 137 7.44 13.58 11.40
C LEU A 137 8.62 14.47 11.79
N ALA A 138 8.53 15.76 11.48
CA ALA A 138 9.61 16.71 11.67
C ALA A 138 9.95 16.93 13.16
N SER A 139 8.97 16.79 14.06
CA SER A 139 9.14 16.92 15.50
C SER A 139 10.12 15.90 16.08
N HIS A 140 10.27 14.74 15.44
CA HIS A 140 11.22 13.70 15.84
C HIS A 140 12.63 13.89 15.24
N CYS A 141 12.84 14.88 14.38
CA CYS A 141 14.18 15.17 13.84
C CYS A 141 15.05 15.88 14.90
N SER A 142 16.36 15.70 14.81
CA SER A 142 17.32 16.34 15.71
C SER A 142 17.43 17.85 15.49
N HIS A 143 17.16 18.30 14.27
CA HIS A 143 17.17 19.70 13.90
C HIS A 143 16.17 19.96 12.78
N LEU A 144 15.25 20.89 13.00
CA LEU A 144 14.18 21.25 12.08
C LEU A 144 14.35 22.69 11.57
N SER A 145 14.54 22.81 10.27
CA SER A 145 14.65 24.08 9.56
C SER A 145 13.47 24.28 8.60
N VAL A 146 12.97 25.51 8.51
CA VAL A 146 12.01 25.93 7.48
C VAL A 146 12.64 27.07 6.68
N VAL A 147 12.43 27.10 5.37
CA VAL A 147 12.98 28.19 4.54
C VAL A 147 12.35 29.55 4.87
N PRO A 148 13.08 30.67 4.69
CA PRO A 148 12.48 31.99 4.75
C PRO A 148 11.27 32.11 3.80
N GLY A 149 10.16 32.67 4.29
CA GLY A 149 8.90 32.76 3.55
C GLY A 149 8.02 31.50 3.63
N GLY A 150 8.53 30.41 4.19
CA GLY A 150 7.76 29.18 4.41
C GLY A 150 6.72 29.28 5.52
N GLU A 151 5.77 28.34 5.49
CA GLU A 151 4.66 28.23 6.45
C GLU A 151 4.65 26.87 7.16
N LEU A 152 4.32 26.91 8.46
CA LEU A 152 3.96 25.76 9.26
C LEU A 152 2.46 25.82 9.58
N ALA A 153 1.67 25.07 8.79
CA ALA A 153 0.22 24.91 8.96
C ALA A 153 -0.08 23.82 10.02
N LEU A 154 0.41 24.04 11.24
CA LEU A 154 0.08 23.22 12.41
C LEU A 154 -1.26 23.70 12.98
N VAL A 155 -2.36 23.19 12.42
CA VAL A 155 -3.72 23.70 12.68
C VAL A 155 -4.68 22.62 13.20
N GLY A 156 -4.16 21.45 13.58
CA GLY A 156 -4.95 20.35 14.10
C GLY A 156 -5.47 19.42 13.01
N LEU A 157 -6.61 18.79 13.27
CA LEU A 157 -7.25 17.80 12.40
C LEU A 157 -8.74 18.11 12.26
N ALA A 158 -9.27 17.91 11.06
CA ALA A 158 -10.69 17.95 10.76
C ALA A 158 -11.01 16.84 9.75
N THR A 159 -12.24 16.34 9.79
CA THR A 159 -12.73 15.34 8.84
C THR A 159 -14.06 15.81 8.27
N GLU A 160 -14.18 15.74 6.95
CA GLU A 160 -15.44 15.97 6.25
C GLU A 160 -15.80 14.72 5.47
N SER A 161 -17.10 14.46 5.32
CA SER A 161 -17.61 13.32 4.57
C SER A 161 -18.78 13.78 3.70
N PRO A 162 -18.76 13.50 2.39
CA PRO A 162 -19.84 13.90 1.52
C PRO A 162 -21.07 13.01 1.75
N TYR A 163 -22.25 13.64 1.77
CA TYR A 163 -23.54 12.98 1.74
C TYR A 163 -24.27 13.45 0.48
N ILE A 164 -24.51 12.53 -0.45
CA ILE A 164 -24.96 12.84 -1.80
C ILE A 164 -26.42 12.49 -2.06
N ARG A 165 -27.22 12.19 -1.01
CA ARG A 165 -28.62 11.82 -1.18
C ARG A 165 -29.41 12.84 -2.01
N GLY A 166 -29.29 14.14 -1.69
CA GLY A 166 -29.97 15.20 -2.43
C GLY A 166 -29.58 15.25 -3.91
N LEU A 167 -28.32 14.96 -4.26
CA LEU A 167 -27.88 14.85 -5.66
C LEU A 167 -28.53 13.64 -6.36
N LEU A 168 -28.60 12.48 -5.68
CA LEU A 168 -29.21 11.28 -6.24
C LEU A 168 -30.72 11.49 -6.50
N ASP A 169 -31.42 12.15 -5.59
CA ASP A 169 -32.82 12.56 -5.78
C ASP A 169 -32.98 13.47 -7.00
N TRP A 170 -32.11 14.47 -7.12
CA TRP A 170 -32.11 15.37 -8.27
C TRP A 170 -31.83 14.63 -9.59
N LEU A 171 -31.01 13.58 -9.59
CA LEU A 171 -30.76 12.74 -10.76
C LEU A 171 -31.89 11.73 -11.04
N GLY A 172 -32.81 11.51 -10.09
CA GLY A 172 -33.80 10.41 -10.20
C GLY A 172 -33.17 9.03 -10.00
N VAL A 173 -32.09 8.95 -9.22
CA VAL A 173 -31.42 7.72 -8.81
C VAL A 173 -31.83 7.39 -7.38
N GLU A 174 -32.37 6.20 -7.16
CA GLU A 174 -32.84 5.77 -5.84
C GLU A 174 -31.87 4.74 -5.25
N PRO A 175 -31.06 5.11 -4.24
CA PRO A 175 -30.21 4.16 -3.53
C PRO A 175 -31.07 3.24 -2.64
N ASP A 176 -30.76 1.95 -2.66
CA ASP A 176 -31.42 0.92 -1.86
C ASP A 176 -30.38 -0.03 -1.27
N PHE A 177 -29.90 0.34 -0.08
CA PHE A 177 -28.86 -0.36 0.66
C PHE A 177 -29.38 -0.90 1.98
N LEU A 178 -28.90 -2.08 2.31
CA LEU A 178 -29.10 -2.79 3.57
C LEU A 178 -27.79 -2.87 4.33
N THR A 179 -27.87 -3.01 5.65
CA THR A 179 -26.71 -3.15 6.53
C THR A 179 -26.96 -4.18 7.63
N CYS A 180 -25.90 -4.90 8.02
CA CYS A 180 -25.86 -5.68 9.26
C CYS A 180 -24.97 -4.95 10.26
N GLY A 181 -25.60 -4.33 11.25
CA GLY A 181 -24.94 -3.63 12.36
C GLY A 181 -25.15 -2.11 12.35
N ASP A 182 -25.53 -1.57 13.51
CA ASP A 182 -25.95 -0.18 13.68
C ASP A 182 -24.86 0.88 13.43
N PHE A 183 -23.59 0.46 13.37
CA PHE A 183 -22.44 1.32 13.09
C PHE A 183 -21.90 1.15 11.67
N LYS A 184 -22.49 0.27 10.84
CA LYS A 184 -22.04 0.06 9.47
C LYS A 184 -22.54 1.20 8.56
N SER A 185 -21.80 2.32 8.56
CA SER A 185 -22.23 3.57 7.96
C SER A 185 -21.88 3.78 6.48
N ALA A 186 -21.17 2.85 5.83
CA ALA A 186 -20.68 3.05 4.46
C ALA A 186 -21.79 3.35 3.42
N GLY A 187 -23.00 2.84 3.62
CA GLY A 187 -24.16 3.15 2.76
C GLY A 187 -24.82 4.51 3.07
N GLU A 188 -24.57 5.10 4.24
CA GLU A 188 -25.25 6.32 4.68
C GLU A 188 -24.99 7.52 3.77
N MET A 189 -23.79 7.62 3.17
CA MET A 189 -23.45 8.70 2.23
C MET A 189 -24.38 8.76 1.01
N TYR A 190 -25.04 7.64 0.66
CA TYR A 190 -26.02 7.56 -0.41
C TYR A 190 -27.45 7.66 0.13
N MET A 191 -27.70 7.04 1.29
CA MET A 191 -29.05 6.89 1.84
C MET A 191 -29.53 8.11 2.66
N ARG A 192 -28.63 9.01 3.06
CA ARG A 192 -28.92 10.11 3.99
C ARG A 192 -28.27 11.42 3.54
N GLU A 193 -28.75 12.54 4.10
CA GLU A 193 -28.16 13.88 3.91
C GLU A 193 -27.09 14.23 4.96
N GLY A 194 -26.90 13.35 5.95
CA GLY A 194 -25.92 13.50 7.01
C GLY A 194 -25.76 12.22 7.84
N PRO A 195 -24.75 12.16 8.72
CA PRO A 195 -24.45 10.96 9.49
C PRO A 195 -25.60 10.57 10.43
N SER A 196 -25.79 9.27 10.65
CA SER A 196 -26.56 8.79 11.79
C SER A 196 -25.86 9.13 13.11
N ARG A 197 -26.59 9.05 14.24
CA ARG A 197 -26.01 9.26 15.58
C ARG A 197 -24.83 8.32 15.86
N ASN A 198 -24.90 7.08 15.40
CA ASN A 198 -23.83 6.10 15.56
C ASN A 198 -22.62 6.42 14.68
N ALA A 199 -22.85 6.83 13.43
CA ALA A 199 -21.78 7.23 12.53
C ALA A 199 -21.06 8.49 13.03
N ALA A 200 -21.80 9.50 13.51
CA ALA A 200 -21.25 10.72 14.09
C ALA A 200 -20.39 10.41 15.33
N ALA A 201 -20.95 9.69 16.32
CA ALA A 201 -20.21 9.34 17.54
C ALA A 201 -18.98 8.46 17.28
N MET A 202 -19.02 7.62 16.24
CA MET A 202 -17.86 6.85 15.79
C MET A 202 -16.80 7.75 15.15
N GLY A 203 -17.22 8.67 14.28
CA GLY A 203 -16.35 9.67 13.65
C GLY A 203 -15.59 10.49 14.69
N ASP A 204 -16.31 11.06 15.66
CA ASP A 204 -15.72 11.85 16.76
C ASP A 204 -14.67 11.04 17.52
N ARG A 205 -14.99 9.80 17.88
CA ARG A 205 -14.06 8.92 18.60
C ARG A 205 -12.80 8.58 17.80
N LEU A 206 -12.92 8.40 16.50
CA LEU A 206 -11.76 8.15 15.62
C LEU A 206 -10.87 9.41 15.54
N LEU A 207 -11.49 10.57 15.34
CA LEU A 207 -10.80 11.86 15.27
C LEU A 207 -10.09 12.19 16.59
N ASP A 208 -10.76 12.02 17.73
CA ASP A 208 -10.18 12.20 19.07
C ASP A 208 -8.95 11.31 19.28
N SER A 209 -9.05 10.03 18.89
CA SER A 209 -7.95 9.08 19.04
C SER A 209 -6.77 9.43 18.14
N GLN A 210 -7.01 9.90 16.91
CA GLN A 210 -5.97 10.30 15.98
C GLN A 210 -5.29 11.59 16.44
N TYR A 211 -6.07 12.59 16.83
CA TYR A 211 -5.59 13.85 17.38
C TYR A 211 -4.73 13.62 18.63
N ARG A 212 -5.19 12.75 19.54
CA ARG A 212 -4.40 12.36 20.72
C ARG A 212 -3.05 11.76 20.34
N THR A 213 -3.01 10.86 19.36
CA THR A 213 -1.74 10.28 18.89
C THR A 213 -0.82 11.36 18.29
N TYR A 214 -1.33 12.29 17.49
CA TYR A 214 -0.52 13.37 16.92
C TYR A 214 0.06 14.27 18.01
N VAL A 215 -0.75 14.62 19.01
CA VAL A 215 -0.31 15.37 20.19
C VAL A 215 0.77 14.60 20.97
N ASP A 216 0.58 13.29 21.17
CA ASP A 216 1.55 12.43 21.85
C ASP A 216 2.90 12.39 21.12
N LEU A 217 2.88 12.20 19.80
CA LEU A 217 4.09 12.13 18.98
C LEU A 217 4.83 13.47 19.01
N ILE A 218 4.16 14.60 18.74
CA ILE A 218 4.79 15.93 18.76
C ILE A 218 5.36 16.24 20.15
N ALA A 219 4.61 15.93 21.22
CA ALA A 219 5.06 16.14 22.60
C ALA A 219 6.36 15.36 22.87
N SER A 220 6.41 14.10 22.46
CA SER A 220 7.59 13.25 22.63
C SER A 220 8.78 13.70 21.75
N GLY A 221 8.54 14.09 20.50
CA GLY A 221 9.57 14.51 19.57
C GLY A 221 10.25 15.82 19.98
N ARG A 222 9.46 16.83 20.40
CA ARG A 222 9.97 18.13 20.87
C ARG A 222 10.29 18.17 22.36
N ASN A 223 10.02 17.09 23.11
CA ASN A 223 10.20 17.00 24.56
C ASN A 223 9.46 18.13 25.31
N VAL A 224 8.17 18.27 25.05
CA VAL A 224 7.27 19.26 25.68
C VAL A 224 6.00 18.59 26.21
N ASP A 225 5.27 19.27 27.09
CA ASP A 225 3.97 18.77 27.57
C ASP A 225 2.90 18.83 26.46
N ARG A 226 1.94 17.89 26.49
CA ARG A 226 0.78 17.86 25.58
C ARG A 226 -0.01 19.17 25.56
N LYS A 227 -0.12 19.87 26.69
CA LYS A 227 -0.76 21.19 26.79
C LYS A 227 -0.05 22.23 25.91
N GLN A 228 1.28 22.20 25.86
CA GLN A 228 2.04 23.08 24.99
C GLN A 228 1.76 22.76 23.51
N VAL A 229 1.68 21.48 23.16
CA VAL A 229 1.36 21.07 21.79
C VAL A 229 -0.04 21.53 21.36
N ARG A 230 -1.05 21.38 22.24
CA ARG A 230 -2.40 21.88 21.97
C ARG A 230 -2.39 23.40 21.80
N HIS A 231 -1.71 24.12 22.68
CA HIS A 231 -1.55 25.56 22.55
C HIS A 231 -0.88 25.95 21.22
N TRP A 232 0.14 25.20 20.78
CA TRP A 232 0.75 25.43 19.48
C TRP A 232 -0.24 25.22 18.33
N ILE A 233 -1.04 24.15 18.38
CA ILE A 233 -2.07 23.87 17.37
C ILE A 233 -3.11 24.99 17.32
N ASP A 234 -3.61 25.43 18.49
CA ASP A 234 -4.67 26.44 18.59
C ASP A 234 -4.21 27.86 18.20
N GLN A 235 -2.90 28.09 18.09
CA GLN A 235 -2.30 29.35 17.66
C GLN A 235 -1.77 29.32 16.22
N GLY A 236 -1.90 28.19 15.54
CA GLY A 236 -1.56 28.07 14.13
C GLY A 236 -2.50 28.88 13.22
N PRO A 237 -2.09 29.11 11.95
CA PRO A 237 -0.82 28.73 11.36
C PRO A 237 0.34 29.69 11.72
N TYR A 238 1.57 29.27 11.42
CA TYR A 238 2.78 30.04 11.70
C TYR A 238 3.58 30.33 10.43
N THR A 239 4.07 31.56 10.29
CA THR A 239 5.22 31.82 9.43
C THR A 239 6.48 31.19 10.02
N ALA A 240 7.49 30.88 9.20
CA ALA A 240 8.75 30.31 9.67
C ALA A 240 9.36 31.09 10.85
N SER A 241 9.36 32.44 10.79
CA SER A 241 9.87 33.29 11.86
C SER A 241 9.07 33.17 13.17
N ARG A 242 7.73 33.14 13.09
CA ARG A 242 6.86 32.94 14.26
C ARG A 242 7.01 31.53 14.84
N ALA A 243 7.13 30.52 13.98
CA ALA A 243 7.37 29.14 14.40
C ALA A 243 8.69 29.02 15.20
N ARG A 244 9.75 29.68 14.72
CA ARG A 244 11.04 29.71 15.44
C ARG A 244 10.92 30.41 16.78
N ALA A 245 10.26 31.57 16.83
CA ALA A 245 10.04 32.31 18.08
C ALA A 245 9.20 31.51 19.10
N ALA A 246 8.27 30.68 18.63
CA ALA A 246 7.44 29.81 19.46
C ALA A 246 8.12 28.49 19.86
N GLY A 247 9.36 28.22 19.41
CA GLY A 247 10.11 26.99 19.69
C GLY A 247 9.68 25.76 18.87
N LEU A 248 8.81 25.95 17.87
CA LEU A 248 8.32 24.87 16.99
C LEU A 248 9.40 24.35 16.05
N ILE A 249 10.30 25.24 15.61
CA ILE A 249 11.40 24.92 14.70
C ILE A 249 12.70 25.50 15.23
N ASP A 250 13.82 24.95 14.79
CA ASP A 250 15.14 25.27 15.33
C ASP A 250 15.84 26.37 14.50
N ALA A 251 15.52 26.50 13.21
CA ALA A 251 16.08 27.54 12.36
C ALA A 251 15.16 27.96 11.20
N VAL A 252 15.39 29.19 10.73
CA VAL A 252 14.87 29.70 9.47
C VAL A 252 16.08 29.94 8.56
N GLU A 253 16.24 29.11 7.52
CA GLU A 253 17.45 29.13 6.70
C GLU A 253 17.21 28.56 5.30
N HIS A 254 17.97 29.01 4.31
CA HIS A 254 17.93 28.45 2.96
C HIS A 254 18.70 27.14 2.87
N ARG A 255 18.42 26.36 1.82
CA ARG A 255 19.04 25.05 1.58
C ARG A 255 20.57 25.05 1.60
N ARG A 256 21.21 26.12 1.12
CA ARG A 256 22.67 26.27 1.16
C ARG A 256 23.17 26.31 2.61
N GLU A 257 22.58 27.19 3.42
CA GLU A 257 22.92 27.40 4.83
C GLU A 257 22.67 26.13 5.66
N PHE A 258 21.57 25.42 5.35
CA PHE A 258 21.26 24.12 5.93
C PHE A 258 22.37 23.07 5.68
N TYR A 259 22.90 22.99 4.45
CA TYR A 259 24.03 22.10 4.16
C TYR A 259 25.33 22.57 4.81
N ASP A 260 25.59 23.87 4.84
CA ASP A 260 26.80 24.44 5.44
C ASP A 260 26.80 24.27 6.97
N ARG A 261 25.63 24.25 7.62
CA ARG A 261 25.47 23.83 9.02
C ARG A 261 25.93 22.40 9.25
N MET A 262 25.46 21.45 8.43
CA MET A 262 25.87 20.04 8.57
C MET A 262 27.36 19.85 8.30
N ARG A 263 27.92 20.54 7.30
CA ARG A 263 29.37 20.51 7.00
C ARG A 263 30.21 21.05 8.15
N ARG A 264 29.75 22.10 8.83
CA ARG A 264 30.43 22.63 10.02
C ARG A 264 30.36 21.65 11.20
N ALA A 265 29.21 20.99 11.38
CA ALA A 265 29.00 20.04 12.48
C ALA A 265 29.72 18.69 12.29
N HIS A 266 29.87 18.22 11.04
CA HIS A 266 30.31 16.85 10.73
C HIS A 266 31.55 16.76 9.82
N GLY A 267 32.20 17.89 9.53
CA GLY A 267 33.42 17.98 8.73
C GLY A 267 33.19 18.59 7.34
N GLN A 268 34.02 19.57 6.97
CA GLN A 268 33.87 20.37 5.74
C GLN A 268 33.99 19.54 4.44
N THR A 269 34.63 18.36 4.51
CA THR A 269 34.80 17.43 3.40
C THR A 269 33.64 16.43 3.26
N SER A 270 32.59 16.54 4.09
CA SER A 270 31.49 15.58 4.08
C SER A 270 30.76 15.57 2.73
N ARG A 271 30.72 14.44 2.04
CA ARG A 271 30.02 14.27 0.77
C ARG A 271 28.52 14.14 1.01
N LEU A 272 27.72 14.92 0.29
CA LEU A 272 26.27 14.78 0.29
C LEU A 272 25.87 13.62 -0.65
N LEU A 273 25.28 12.56 -0.09
CA LEU A 273 24.84 11.39 -0.83
C LEU A 273 23.34 11.49 -1.15
N THR A 274 22.99 12.26 -2.18
CA THR A 274 21.60 12.51 -2.63
C THR A 274 20.88 11.31 -3.22
N ARG A 275 21.60 10.22 -3.49
CA ARG A 275 21.06 8.96 -3.98
C ARG A 275 21.43 7.78 -3.09
N TYR A 276 21.50 8.02 -1.77
CA TYR A 276 21.92 6.99 -0.82
C TYR A 276 21.04 5.73 -0.91
N GLY A 277 21.67 4.60 -1.20
CA GLY A 277 21.00 3.30 -1.31
C GLY A 277 20.06 3.12 -2.51
N LEU A 278 19.98 4.09 -3.42
CA LEU A 278 19.21 3.96 -4.66
C LEU A 278 20.04 3.26 -5.75
N PRO A 279 19.40 2.49 -6.64
CA PRO A 279 20.10 1.92 -7.78
C PRO A 279 20.64 3.02 -8.72
N PRO A 280 21.70 2.71 -9.48
CA PRO A 280 22.20 3.61 -10.53
C PRO A 280 21.07 3.99 -11.49
N ARG A 281 21.02 5.28 -11.89
CA ARG A 281 20.11 5.70 -12.96
C ARG A 281 20.52 4.99 -14.23
N GLN A 282 19.70 4.06 -14.69
CA GLN A 282 19.78 3.57 -16.06
C GLN A 282 18.88 4.46 -16.90
N GLN A 283 19.38 5.61 -17.32
CA GLN A 283 18.73 6.35 -18.40
C GLN A 283 18.91 5.53 -19.67
N VAL A 284 17.80 5.06 -20.22
CA VAL A 284 17.81 4.44 -21.54
C VAL A 284 17.65 5.58 -22.53
N ASP A 285 18.73 5.93 -23.22
CA ASP A 285 18.70 6.96 -24.24
C ASP A 285 18.04 6.43 -25.52
N LEU A 286 16.73 6.65 -25.63
CA LEU A 286 15.92 6.23 -26.77
C LEU A 286 16.29 6.94 -28.09
N SER A 287 17.11 7.99 -28.03
CA SER A 287 17.62 8.67 -29.23
C SER A 287 18.82 7.96 -29.86
N SER A 288 19.43 7.00 -29.15
CA SER A 288 20.56 6.22 -29.65
C SER A 288 20.13 4.80 -30.10
N PRO A 289 20.71 4.25 -31.19
CA PRO A 289 20.47 2.86 -31.59
C PRO A 289 20.80 1.85 -30.48
N LEU A 290 21.83 2.13 -29.68
CA LEU A 290 22.26 1.28 -28.57
C LEU A 290 21.28 1.33 -27.39
N GLY A 291 20.70 2.51 -27.10
CA GLY A 291 19.67 2.68 -26.09
C GLY A 291 18.33 2.05 -26.49
N LEU A 292 17.97 2.07 -27.78
CA LEU A 292 16.87 1.27 -28.32
C LEU A 292 17.11 -0.24 -28.11
N ILE A 293 18.31 -0.75 -28.37
CA ILE A 293 18.66 -2.16 -28.09
C ILE A 293 18.58 -2.47 -26.59
N GLN A 294 19.07 -1.57 -25.72
CA GLN A 294 18.93 -1.72 -24.26
C GLN A 294 17.47 -1.68 -23.80
N PHE A 295 16.63 -0.84 -24.42
CA PHE A 295 15.19 -0.80 -24.18
C PHE A 295 14.52 -2.13 -24.55
N TYR A 296 14.74 -2.61 -25.78
CA TYR A 296 14.15 -3.86 -26.27
C TYR A 296 14.65 -5.09 -25.51
N SER A 297 15.94 -5.14 -25.15
CA SER A 297 16.48 -6.23 -24.34
C SER A 297 15.90 -6.28 -22.93
N LYS A 298 15.67 -5.13 -22.28
CA LYS A 298 14.97 -5.08 -20.98
C LYS A 298 13.49 -5.42 -21.08
N LEU A 299 12.86 -5.09 -22.21
CA LEU A 299 11.51 -5.53 -22.50
C LEU A 299 11.47 -7.06 -22.60
N LEU A 300 12.44 -7.68 -23.28
CA LEU A 300 12.48 -9.13 -23.47
C LEU A 300 13.07 -9.92 -22.28
N GLN A 301 13.75 -9.26 -21.35
CA GLN A 301 14.22 -9.87 -20.10
C GLN A 301 13.04 -10.05 -19.14
N GLY A 302 12.56 -11.29 -19.03
CA GLY A 302 11.65 -11.69 -17.95
C GLY A 302 12.31 -11.50 -16.58
N PRO A 303 11.53 -11.48 -15.48
CA PRO A 303 12.08 -11.29 -14.14
C PRO A 303 13.17 -12.32 -13.88
N GLY A 304 14.39 -11.85 -13.63
CA GLY A 304 15.52 -12.72 -13.31
C GLY A 304 15.17 -13.53 -12.07
N ARG A 305 15.16 -14.87 -12.19
CA ARG A 305 14.98 -15.76 -11.04
C ARG A 305 16.15 -15.55 -10.08
N VAL A 306 15.93 -14.74 -9.03
CA VAL A 306 16.84 -14.69 -7.90
C VAL A 306 16.67 -16.01 -7.13
N VAL A 307 17.48 -17.01 -7.48
CA VAL A 307 17.57 -18.26 -6.74
C VAL A 307 18.28 -17.95 -5.42
N ASN A 308 17.52 -17.49 -4.44
CA ASN A 308 18.04 -17.27 -3.11
C ASN A 308 18.06 -18.62 -2.37
N ARG A 309 19.25 -19.11 -2.04
CA ARG A 309 19.46 -20.40 -1.36
C ARG A 309 19.36 -20.30 0.18
N GLY A 310 19.00 -19.14 0.73
CA GLY A 310 18.90 -18.89 2.17
C GLY A 310 17.45 -18.73 2.66
N ASP A 311 17.27 -18.81 3.97
CA ASP A 311 15.97 -18.60 4.63
C ASP A 311 15.36 -17.25 4.22
N THR A 312 14.06 -17.26 3.95
CA THR A 312 13.35 -16.12 3.38
C THR A 312 12.06 -15.85 4.14
N ILE A 313 11.71 -14.56 4.31
CA ILE A 313 10.40 -14.11 4.75
C ILE A 313 9.67 -13.56 3.53
N ALA A 314 8.46 -14.06 3.28
CA ALA A 314 7.60 -13.52 2.23
C ALA A 314 6.84 -12.31 2.75
N MET A 315 6.95 -11.17 2.06
CA MET A 315 6.10 -10.00 2.27
C MET A 315 5.01 -10.03 1.21
N VAL A 316 3.77 -10.33 1.59
CA VAL A 316 2.63 -10.39 0.67
C VAL A 316 1.77 -9.16 0.88
N TYR A 317 1.61 -8.34 -0.16
CA TYR A 317 0.79 -7.12 -0.10
C TYR A 317 -0.66 -7.42 -0.50
N LEU A 318 -1.59 -6.93 0.32
CA LEU A 318 -3.03 -6.89 0.05
C LEU A 318 -3.43 -5.42 0.10
N GLU A 319 -3.46 -4.78 -1.06
CA GLU A 319 -3.69 -3.34 -1.21
C GLU A 319 -5.00 -3.07 -1.98
N GLY A 320 -5.78 -2.11 -1.49
CA GLY A 320 -6.99 -1.65 -2.12
C GLY A 320 -8.22 -2.52 -1.87
N THR A 321 -9.24 -2.36 -2.71
CA THR A 321 -10.53 -3.04 -2.52
C THR A 321 -10.40 -4.53 -2.83
N ILE A 322 -10.92 -5.39 -1.95
CA ILE A 322 -10.93 -6.84 -2.16
C ILE A 322 -12.00 -7.21 -3.18
N VAL A 323 -11.59 -7.82 -4.29
CA VAL A 323 -12.46 -8.18 -5.41
C VAL A 323 -12.30 -9.65 -5.79
N GLY A 324 -13.38 -10.23 -6.34
CA GLY A 324 -13.35 -11.58 -6.90
C GLY A 324 -12.69 -11.63 -8.28
N GLY A 325 -12.20 -12.82 -8.66
CA GLY A 325 -11.60 -13.05 -9.98
C GLY A 325 -10.26 -12.33 -10.16
N SER A 326 -9.81 -12.17 -11.40
CA SER A 326 -8.49 -11.60 -11.76
C SER A 326 -8.54 -10.12 -12.14
N MET A 327 -9.51 -9.36 -11.65
CA MET A 327 -9.70 -7.97 -12.04
C MET A 327 -8.54 -7.11 -11.52
N PRO A 328 -7.77 -6.41 -12.39
CA PRO A 328 -6.60 -5.63 -11.98
C PRO A 328 -6.95 -4.23 -11.44
N ILE A 329 -8.21 -3.80 -11.53
CA ILE A 329 -8.70 -2.48 -11.10
C ILE A 329 -10.03 -2.67 -10.37
N SER A 330 -10.25 -1.94 -9.27
CA SER A 330 -11.49 -2.01 -8.50
C SER A 330 -12.67 -1.49 -9.34
N PRO A 331 -13.89 -2.06 -9.20
CA PRO A 331 -15.12 -1.51 -9.74
C PRO A 331 -15.47 -0.11 -9.22
N THR A 332 -14.71 0.45 -8.27
CA THR A 332 -14.82 1.84 -7.76
C THR A 332 -13.63 2.73 -8.15
N GLY A 333 -12.69 2.22 -8.95
CA GLY A 333 -11.41 2.88 -9.25
C GLY A 333 -10.35 2.59 -8.17
N GLY A 334 -9.07 2.76 -8.52
CA GLY A 334 -7.94 2.49 -7.64
C GLY A 334 -7.48 1.03 -7.58
N ALA A 335 -6.55 0.75 -6.67
CA ALA A 335 -5.95 -0.57 -6.51
C ALA A 335 -6.98 -1.63 -6.09
N ALA A 336 -6.79 -2.86 -6.57
CA ALA A 336 -7.64 -4.00 -6.27
C ALA A 336 -6.83 -5.19 -5.76
N ALA A 337 -7.25 -5.73 -4.63
CA ALA A 337 -6.76 -6.99 -4.09
C ALA A 337 -7.61 -8.14 -4.66
N SER A 338 -7.16 -8.68 -5.80
CA SER A 338 -7.78 -9.85 -6.44
C SER A 338 -7.61 -11.11 -5.59
N SER A 339 -8.74 -11.77 -5.27
CA SER A 339 -8.72 -13.04 -4.54
C SER A 339 -7.99 -14.15 -5.31
N GLU A 340 -8.10 -14.17 -6.63
CA GLU A 340 -7.45 -15.19 -7.46
C GLU A 340 -5.94 -15.01 -7.48
N THR A 341 -5.46 -13.77 -7.62
CA THR A 341 -4.02 -13.44 -7.58
C THR A 341 -3.45 -13.77 -6.20
N LEU A 342 -4.11 -13.35 -5.11
CA LEU A 342 -3.61 -13.64 -3.76
C LEU A 342 -3.64 -15.14 -3.45
N ARG A 343 -4.69 -15.87 -3.84
CA ARG A 343 -4.75 -17.32 -3.67
C ARG A 343 -3.59 -18.03 -4.37
N LYS A 344 -3.27 -17.63 -5.62
CA LYS A 344 -2.12 -18.16 -6.37
C LYS A 344 -0.79 -17.82 -5.71
N THR A 345 -0.60 -16.56 -5.33
CA THR A 345 0.61 -16.09 -4.63
C THR A 345 0.81 -16.86 -3.33
N LEU A 346 -0.22 -16.99 -2.49
CA LEU A 346 -0.15 -17.71 -1.23
C LEU A 346 0.12 -19.20 -1.44
N ALA A 347 -0.40 -19.82 -2.49
CA ALA A 347 -0.07 -21.21 -2.84
C ALA A 347 1.41 -21.38 -3.27
N VAL A 348 1.99 -20.40 -3.98
CA VAL A 348 3.43 -20.40 -4.29
C VAL A 348 4.24 -20.23 -3.00
N VAL A 349 3.85 -19.28 -2.16
CA VAL A 349 4.50 -18.99 -0.87
C VAL A 349 4.45 -20.18 0.07
N GLU A 350 3.34 -20.90 0.11
CA GLU A 350 3.13 -22.12 0.91
C GLU A 350 4.10 -23.23 0.51
N ARG A 351 4.24 -23.50 -0.80
CA ARG A 351 5.06 -24.61 -1.32
C ARG A 351 6.57 -24.35 -1.31
N ASP A 352 7.00 -23.08 -1.29
CA ASP A 352 8.43 -22.75 -1.33
C ASP A 352 9.12 -23.01 0.02
N LYS A 353 9.99 -24.03 0.05
CA LYS A 353 10.73 -24.44 1.26
C LYS A 353 11.76 -23.39 1.75
N ALA A 354 12.17 -22.44 0.89
CA ALA A 354 13.03 -21.35 1.32
C ALA A 354 12.28 -20.32 2.17
N ILE A 355 10.96 -20.20 1.98
CA ILE A 355 10.12 -19.29 2.76
C ILE A 355 9.78 -19.95 4.11
N LYS A 356 10.20 -19.30 5.19
CA LYS A 356 10.04 -19.77 6.57
C LYS A 356 8.90 -19.10 7.33
N ALA A 357 8.52 -17.89 6.93
CA ALA A 357 7.39 -17.16 7.48
C ALA A 357 6.81 -16.17 6.45
N VAL A 358 5.59 -15.71 6.71
CA VAL A 358 4.87 -14.74 5.89
C VAL A 358 4.52 -13.52 6.72
N VAL A 359 4.80 -12.34 6.18
CA VAL A 359 4.21 -11.08 6.61
C VAL A 359 3.15 -10.70 5.59
N LEU A 360 1.90 -10.60 6.02
CA LEU A 360 0.78 -10.10 5.21
C LEU A 360 0.61 -8.60 5.50
N ARG A 361 1.01 -7.76 4.55
CA ARG A 361 0.84 -6.30 4.64
C ARG A 361 -0.52 -5.92 4.06
N ILE A 362 -1.44 -5.48 4.91
CA ILE A 362 -2.82 -5.18 4.55
C ILE A 362 -3.03 -3.67 4.57
N ASP A 363 -3.38 -3.09 3.41
CA ASP A 363 -3.89 -1.72 3.29
C ASP A 363 -5.19 -1.74 2.46
N SER A 364 -6.29 -2.11 3.11
CA SER A 364 -7.57 -2.39 2.47
C SER A 364 -8.79 -1.96 3.31
N PRO A 365 -9.75 -1.24 2.70
CA PRO A 365 -11.06 -0.97 3.33
C PRO A 365 -11.98 -2.20 3.34
N GLY A 366 -11.54 -3.33 2.78
CA GLY A 366 -12.34 -4.54 2.56
C GLY A 366 -12.90 -4.60 1.15
N GLY A 367 -14.08 -5.21 1.00
CA GLY A 367 -14.70 -5.43 -0.31
C GLY A 367 -15.61 -6.67 -0.28
N SER A 368 -15.50 -7.50 -1.32
CA SER A 368 -16.32 -8.71 -1.45
C SER A 368 -16.07 -9.70 -0.30
N ALA A 369 -17.14 -10.08 0.39
CA ALA A 369 -17.10 -11.09 1.45
C ALA A 369 -16.65 -12.46 0.92
N LEU A 370 -17.17 -12.90 -0.24
CA LEU A 370 -16.77 -14.15 -0.88
C LEU A 370 -15.28 -14.15 -1.26
N ALA A 371 -14.80 -13.05 -1.84
CA ALA A 371 -13.38 -12.91 -2.17
C ALA A 371 -12.50 -12.95 -0.91
N SER A 372 -12.96 -12.34 0.18
CA SER A 372 -12.28 -12.38 1.48
C SER A 372 -12.23 -13.81 2.05
N GLU A 373 -13.30 -14.58 1.91
CA GLU A 373 -13.33 -16.01 2.32
C GLU A 373 -12.32 -16.85 1.55
N VAL A 374 -12.24 -16.68 0.22
CA VAL A 374 -11.25 -17.37 -0.62
C VAL A 374 -9.82 -17.02 -0.22
N ILE A 375 -9.55 -15.75 0.11
CA ILE A 375 -8.23 -15.31 0.59
C ILE A 375 -7.95 -15.91 1.97
N LEU A 376 -8.93 -15.89 2.89
CA LEU A 376 -8.77 -16.43 4.23
C LEU A 376 -8.45 -17.93 4.22
N ASP A 377 -9.14 -18.73 3.39
CA ASP A 377 -8.83 -20.15 3.20
C ASP A 377 -7.37 -20.36 2.75
N ALA A 378 -6.89 -19.54 1.80
CA ALA A 378 -5.50 -19.60 1.34
C ALA A 378 -4.50 -19.22 2.45
N ILE A 379 -4.82 -18.20 3.25
CA ILE A 379 -4.00 -17.79 4.41
C ILE A 379 -3.93 -18.92 5.44
N ARG A 380 -5.06 -19.57 5.75
CA ARG A 380 -5.11 -20.68 6.71
C ARG A 380 -4.27 -21.88 6.27
N LYS A 381 -4.23 -22.16 4.96
CA LYS A 381 -3.35 -23.20 4.39
C LYS A 381 -1.87 -22.87 4.58
N VAL A 382 -1.48 -21.60 4.43
CA VAL A 382 -0.12 -21.14 4.74
C VAL A 382 0.16 -21.28 6.23
N GLN A 383 -0.75 -20.80 7.07
CA GLN A 383 -0.62 -20.79 8.53
C GLN A 383 -0.40 -22.20 9.11
N ALA A 384 -1.06 -23.21 8.54
CA ALA A 384 -0.90 -24.60 8.97
C ALA A 384 0.56 -25.09 8.93
N ASN A 385 1.40 -24.48 8.08
CA ASN A 385 2.78 -24.91 7.85
C ASN A 385 3.82 -23.84 8.21
N LYS A 386 3.46 -22.55 8.23
CA LYS A 386 4.38 -21.42 8.38
C LYS A 386 3.74 -20.29 9.20
N PRO A 387 4.49 -19.60 10.07
CA PRO A 387 3.98 -18.44 10.77
C PRO A 387 3.47 -17.36 9.80
N VAL A 388 2.27 -16.84 10.06
CA VAL A 388 1.65 -15.73 9.34
C VAL A 388 1.46 -14.55 10.29
N ILE A 389 2.13 -13.45 9.99
CA ILE A 389 2.08 -12.21 10.75
C ILE A 389 1.42 -11.13 9.92
N VAL A 390 0.40 -10.47 10.46
CA VAL A 390 -0.24 -9.34 9.80
C VAL A 390 0.43 -8.04 10.22
N SER A 391 0.75 -7.19 9.25
CA SER A 391 1.06 -5.78 9.44
C SER A 391 -0.03 -4.96 8.77
N MET A 392 -0.80 -4.22 9.56
CA MET A 392 -1.83 -3.33 9.03
C MET A 392 -1.21 -1.98 8.65
N GLY A 393 -1.52 -1.51 7.45
CA GLY A 393 -1.17 -0.18 6.95
C GLY A 393 -2.13 0.89 7.47
N ASN A 394 -2.53 1.83 6.60
CA ASN A 394 -3.48 2.87 6.97
C ASN A 394 -4.86 2.29 7.29
N VAL A 395 -5.29 1.29 6.52
CA VAL A 395 -6.62 0.66 6.70
C VAL A 395 -6.51 -0.86 6.63
N ALA A 396 -7.15 -1.56 7.55
CA ALA A 396 -7.36 -3.02 7.47
C ALA A 396 -8.73 -3.33 8.09
N ALA A 397 -9.80 -2.91 7.42
CA ALA A 397 -11.16 -2.92 7.94
C ALA A 397 -12.07 -3.81 7.09
N SER A 398 -13.21 -4.24 7.64
CA SER A 398 -14.21 -5.06 6.93
C SER A 398 -13.55 -6.34 6.38
N GLY A 399 -13.62 -6.62 5.07
CA GLY A 399 -12.88 -7.72 4.43
C GLY A 399 -11.37 -7.73 4.72
N GLY A 400 -10.73 -6.57 4.93
CA GLY A 400 -9.32 -6.49 5.34
C GLY A 400 -9.09 -7.05 6.74
N TYR A 401 -10.03 -6.84 7.68
CA TYR A 401 -9.97 -7.46 9.01
C TYR A 401 -10.38 -8.95 8.96
N TYR A 402 -11.31 -9.30 8.07
CA TYR A 402 -11.75 -10.67 7.82
C TYR A 402 -10.56 -11.59 7.53
N VAL A 403 -9.72 -11.22 6.56
CA VAL A 403 -8.55 -12.00 6.17
C VAL A 403 -7.42 -11.99 7.21
N ALA A 404 -7.38 -10.96 8.08
CA ALA A 404 -6.41 -10.86 9.17
C ALA A 404 -6.77 -11.73 10.38
N SER A 405 -8.04 -12.11 10.53
CA SER A 405 -8.60 -12.66 11.78
C SER A 405 -7.89 -13.89 12.35
N TYR A 406 -7.33 -14.75 11.50
CA TYR A 406 -6.62 -15.98 11.89
C TYR A 406 -5.10 -15.82 12.01
N ALA A 407 -4.53 -14.65 11.73
CA ALA A 407 -3.07 -14.49 11.80
C ALA A 407 -2.53 -14.80 13.21
N ASP A 408 -1.32 -15.36 13.26
CA ASP A 408 -0.71 -15.76 14.54
C ASP A 408 -0.39 -14.54 15.41
N GLU A 409 -0.12 -13.40 14.75
CA GLU A 409 0.04 -12.08 15.34
C GLU A 409 -0.47 -11.01 14.38
N ILE A 410 -1.17 -10.01 14.93
CA ILE A 410 -1.64 -8.83 14.21
C ILE A 410 -0.97 -7.60 14.81
N LEU A 411 -0.25 -6.86 13.98
CA LEU A 411 0.35 -5.58 14.32
C LEU A 411 -0.35 -4.45 13.57
N ALA A 412 -0.53 -3.32 14.24
CA ALA A 412 -1.09 -2.11 13.65
C ALA A 412 -0.41 -0.88 14.24
N GLN A 413 -0.43 0.24 13.51
CA GLN A 413 -0.03 1.52 14.08
C GLN A 413 -1.18 2.11 14.91
N PRO A 414 -0.90 3.00 15.87
CA PRO A 414 -1.94 3.64 16.68
C PRO A 414 -3.05 4.30 15.86
N THR A 415 -2.75 4.89 14.70
CA THR A 415 -3.76 5.52 13.82
C THR A 415 -4.30 4.65 12.69
N THR A 416 -3.85 3.38 12.55
CA THR A 416 -4.45 2.43 11.60
C THR A 416 -5.95 2.34 11.80
N ILE A 417 -6.74 2.31 10.73
CA ILE A 417 -8.19 2.12 10.79
C ILE A 417 -8.53 0.64 10.57
N THR A 418 -9.18 0.00 11.54
CA THR A 418 -9.49 -1.44 11.50
C THR A 418 -10.86 -1.77 12.11
N GLY A 419 -11.18 -3.07 12.25
CA GLY A 419 -12.49 -3.55 12.65
C GLY A 419 -13.47 -3.49 11.48
N SER A 420 -14.53 -2.70 11.61
CA SER A 420 -15.68 -2.65 10.69
C SER A 420 -16.30 -4.03 10.43
N ILE A 421 -16.40 -4.84 11.50
CA ILE A 421 -16.98 -6.19 11.46
C ILE A 421 -18.50 -6.04 11.29
N GLY A 422 -18.96 -6.09 10.05
CA GLY A 422 -20.34 -5.85 9.64
C GLY A 422 -20.45 -5.87 8.11
N VAL A 423 -21.67 -5.98 7.60
CA VAL A 423 -21.95 -6.18 6.17
C VAL A 423 -22.81 -5.03 5.65
N VAL A 424 -22.54 -4.59 4.42
CA VAL A 424 -23.36 -3.63 3.69
C VAL A 424 -23.49 -4.13 2.26
N GLY A 425 -24.68 -3.99 1.69
CA GLY A 425 -24.97 -4.44 0.34
C GLY A 425 -26.20 -3.72 -0.19
N GLY A 426 -26.27 -3.53 -1.51
CA GLY A 426 -27.37 -2.77 -2.09
C GLY A 426 -27.17 -2.47 -3.56
N LYS A 427 -28.06 -1.63 -4.08
CA LYS A 427 -28.05 -1.19 -5.47
C LYS A 427 -28.58 0.23 -5.61
N PHE A 428 -28.36 0.79 -6.79
CA PHE A 428 -29.01 2.02 -7.22
C PHE A 428 -30.08 1.69 -8.26
N ALA A 429 -31.31 2.13 -8.00
CA ALA A 429 -32.36 2.16 -8.99
C ALA A 429 -32.16 3.38 -9.90
N THR A 430 -32.22 3.19 -11.21
CA THR A 430 -31.82 4.19 -12.22
C THR A 430 -32.92 4.54 -13.20
N THR A 431 -34.12 3.94 -13.07
CA THR A 431 -35.23 4.23 -14.00
C THR A 431 -35.59 5.71 -14.01
N GLY A 432 -35.63 6.39 -12.87
CA GLY A 432 -35.91 7.83 -12.82
C GLY A 432 -34.90 8.67 -13.59
N LEU A 433 -33.61 8.30 -13.53
CA LEU A 433 -32.56 8.92 -14.34
C LEU A 433 -32.79 8.69 -15.85
N TRP A 434 -33.06 7.44 -16.25
CA TRP A 434 -33.31 7.13 -17.66
C TRP A 434 -34.55 7.84 -18.19
N ASP A 435 -35.60 7.93 -17.37
CA ASP A 435 -36.82 8.65 -17.70
C ASP A 435 -36.56 10.15 -17.93
N LYS A 436 -35.75 10.79 -17.09
CA LYS A 436 -35.32 12.18 -17.29
C LYS A 436 -34.54 12.39 -18.59
N LEU A 437 -33.81 11.37 -19.05
CA LEU A 437 -33.09 11.38 -20.32
C LEU A 437 -33.94 10.95 -21.52
N GLY A 438 -35.23 10.65 -21.32
CA GLY A 438 -36.13 10.19 -22.38
C GLY A 438 -35.89 8.74 -22.82
N ILE A 439 -35.14 7.95 -22.06
CA ILE A 439 -34.83 6.55 -22.34
C ILE A 439 -35.79 5.63 -21.59
N LYS A 440 -36.51 4.76 -22.31
CA LYS A 440 -37.43 3.77 -21.74
C LYS A 440 -36.89 2.36 -21.91
N TRP A 441 -36.97 1.57 -20.84
CA TRP A 441 -36.54 0.18 -20.83
C TRP A 441 -37.75 -0.77 -20.80
N ALA A 442 -37.84 -1.68 -21.77
CA ALA A 442 -38.86 -2.73 -21.79
C ALA A 442 -38.31 -4.01 -21.14
N SER A 443 -38.57 -4.22 -19.85
CA SER A 443 -38.13 -5.44 -19.16
C SER A 443 -39.06 -6.63 -19.41
N ARG A 444 -38.47 -7.82 -19.48
CA ARG A 444 -39.16 -9.12 -19.47
C ARG A 444 -38.41 -10.03 -18.51
N SER A 445 -39.12 -10.66 -17.57
CA SER A 445 -38.53 -11.53 -16.56
C SER A 445 -39.29 -12.85 -16.45
N ARG A 446 -38.58 -13.90 -16.00
CA ARG A 446 -39.11 -15.21 -15.63
C ARG A 446 -38.47 -15.61 -14.30
N GLY A 447 -39.30 -15.95 -13.31
CA GLY A 447 -38.89 -16.16 -11.92
C GLY A 447 -39.04 -14.91 -11.05
N ALA A 448 -39.45 -15.10 -9.79
CA ALA A 448 -39.77 -14.01 -8.85
C ALA A 448 -38.59 -13.08 -8.53
N ASN A 449 -37.36 -13.62 -8.56
CA ASN A 449 -36.13 -12.90 -8.21
C ASN A 449 -35.29 -12.50 -9.42
N ALA A 450 -35.81 -12.63 -10.64
CA ALA A 450 -35.03 -12.39 -11.86
C ALA A 450 -34.54 -10.94 -12.02
N THR A 451 -35.11 -9.99 -11.27
CA THR A 451 -34.68 -8.57 -11.27
C THR A 451 -33.86 -8.17 -10.05
N LEU A 452 -33.46 -9.12 -9.19
CA LEU A 452 -32.72 -8.85 -7.95
C LEU A 452 -31.47 -8.00 -8.21
N ASN A 453 -30.65 -8.45 -9.16
CA ASN A 453 -29.37 -7.82 -9.55
C ASN A 453 -29.54 -6.69 -10.59
N GLY A 454 -30.77 -6.34 -10.94
CA GLY A 454 -31.06 -5.28 -11.92
C GLY A 454 -31.17 -3.90 -11.26
N THR A 455 -30.83 -2.86 -12.02
CA THR A 455 -30.86 -1.44 -11.59
C THR A 455 -32.13 -0.71 -11.99
N ALA A 456 -33.14 -1.41 -12.53
CA ALA A 456 -34.38 -0.76 -12.96
C ALA A 456 -35.26 -0.31 -11.79
N ARG A 457 -35.18 -0.98 -10.64
CA ARG A 457 -36.00 -0.70 -9.46
C ARG A 457 -35.26 -1.12 -8.21
N VAL A 458 -35.69 -0.57 -7.09
CA VAL A 458 -35.36 -1.04 -5.74
C VAL A 458 -35.77 -2.50 -5.54
N PHE A 459 -35.33 -3.12 -4.44
CA PHE A 459 -35.80 -4.43 -4.05
C PHE A 459 -37.29 -4.38 -3.71
N THR A 460 -38.04 -5.40 -4.13
CA THR A 460 -39.34 -5.68 -3.51
C THR A 460 -39.13 -6.15 -2.08
N ASP A 461 -40.15 -6.10 -1.22
CA ASP A 461 -40.03 -6.57 0.18
C ASP A 461 -39.52 -8.02 0.25
N ASP A 462 -40.13 -8.91 -0.53
CA ASP A 462 -39.67 -10.29 -0.75
C ASP A 462 -38.20 -10.45 -1.17
N GLN A 463 -37.67 -9.52 -1.94
CA GLN A 463 -36.28 -9.53 -2.39
C GLN A 463 -35.37 -8.96 -1.31
N ARG A 464 -35.83 -7.91 -0.62
CA ARG A 464 -35.14 -7.28 0.50
C ARG A 464 -34.91 -8.29 1.62
N ASP A 465 -35.94 -9.04 2.00
CA ASP A 465 -35.85 -10.06 3.06
C ASP A 465 -34.83 -11.14 2.70
N ARG A 466 -34.84 -11.62 1.45
CA ARG A 466 -33.85 -12.60 0.96
C ARG A 466 -32.42 -12.07 0.95
N VAL A 467 -32.22 -10.81 0.58
CA VAL A 467 -30.89 -10.17 0.62
C VAL A 467 -30.46 -9.99 2.07
N GLN A 468 -31.37 -9.60 2.96
CA GLN A 468 -31.08 -9.45 4.39
C GLN A 468 -30.68 -10.79 5.03
N GLU A 469 -31.42 -11.87 4.76
CA GLU A 469 -31.07 -13.23 5.21
C GLU A 469 -29.66 -13.62 4.76
N GLN A 470 -29.33 -13.43 3.47
CA GLN A 470 -28.00 -13.70 2.96
C GLN A 470 -26.93 -12.85 3.66
N MET A 471 -27.20 -11.57 3.91
CA MET A 471 -26.26 -10.70 4.61
C MET A 471 -26.07 -11.09 6.06
N ASP A 472 -27.12 -11.55 6.75
CA ASP A 472 -27.06 -12.02 8.13
C ASP A 472 -26.25 -13.32 8.24
N GLU A 473 -26.35 -14.23 7.26
CA GLU A 473 -25.48 -15.41 7.17
C GLU A 473 -24.00 -15.02 7.01
N ILE A 474 -23.71 -14.07 6.11
CA ILE A 474 -22.34 -13.56 5.90
C ILE A 474 -21.83 -12.90 7.18
N TYR A 475 -22.66 -12.08 7.85
CA TYR A 475 -22.28 -11.41 9.08
C TYR A 475 -22.04 -12.41 10.22
N GLY A 476 -22.88 -13.43 10.36
CA GLY A 476 -22.69 -14.52 11.31
C GLY A 476 -21.38 -15.26 11.04
N THR A 477 -21.06 -15.53 9.77
CA THR A 477 -19.80 -16.15 9.35
C THR A 477 -18.59 -15.28 9.70
N PHE A 478 -18.66 -13.98 9.42
CA PHE A 478 -17.59 -13.04 9.77
C PHE A 478 -17.36 -13.00 11.29
N LYS A 479 -18.43 -12.90 12.10
CA LYS A 479 -18.30 -12.96 13.56
C LYS A 479 -17.63 -14.25 14.02
N ARG A 480 -18.00 -15.41 13.46
CA ARG A 480 -17.39 -16.70 13.78
C ARG A 480 -15.89 -16.70 13.47
N HIS A 481 -15.47 -16.24 12.28
CA HIS A 481 -14.04 -16.15 11.97
C HIS A 481 -13.25 -15.27 12.94
N VAL A 482 -13.82 -14.14 13.36
CA VAL A 482 -13.17 -13.28 14.35
C VAL A 482 -13.08 -13.99 15.71
N VAL A 483 -14.16 -14.63 16.16
CA VAL A 483 -14.17 -15.37 17.43
C VAL A 483 -13.18 -16.54 17.40
N ASP A 484 -13.17 -17.33 16.33
CA ASP A 484 -12.32 -18.50 16.19
C ASP A 484 -10.84 -18.12 16.04
N GLY A 485 -10.54 -17.12 15.21
CA GLY A 485 -9.17 -16.69 14.93
C GLY A 485 -8.53 -15.91 16.08
N ARG A 486 -9.29 -15.06 16.76
CA ARG A 486 -8.78 -14.27 17.90
C ARG A 486 -8.91 -15.04 19.23
N GLY A 487 -9.93 -15.87 19.39
CA GLY A 487 -10.16 -16.69 20.57
C GLY A 487 -10.10 -15.90 21.87
N LYS A 488 -9.29 -16.38 22.82
CA LYS A 488 -9.09 -15.76 24.15
C LYS A 488 -8.41 -14.38 24.12
N LYS A 489 -7.94 -13.92 22.95
CA LYS A 489 -7.33 -12.59 22.82
C LYS A 489 -8.38 -11.49 22.92
N LEU A 490 -9.62 -11.74 22.47
CA LEU A 490 -10.71 -10.77 22.55
C LEU A 490 -11.01 -10.39 24.00
N LYS A 491 -11.16 -9.09 24.24
CA LYS A 491 -11.40 -8.53 25.59
C LYS A 491 -12.87 -8.27 25.90
N LYS A 492 -13.75 -8.38 24.90
CA LYS A 492 -15.20 -8.24 25.03
C LYS A 492 -15.91 -9.25 24.12
N PRO A 493 -17.20 -9.57 24.37
CA PRO A 493 -18.01 -10.38 23.47
C PRO A 493 -18.06 -9.79 22.06
N ILE A 494 -18.11 -10.64 21.03
CA ILE A 494 -18.07 -10.20 19.63
C ILE A 494 -19.24 -9.26 19.30
N GLU A 495 -20.41 -9.45 19.93
CA GLU A 495 -21.60 -8.61 19.79
C GLU A 495 -21.34 -7.14 20.19
N GLN A 496 -20.47 -6.91 21.17
CA GLN A 496 -20.12 -5.56 21.64
C GLN A 496 -19.04 -4.89 20.78
N ILE A 497 -18.25 -5.69 20.05
CA ILE A 497 -17.12 -5.21 19.26
C ILE A 497 -17.50 -5.03 17.78
N ALA A 498 -18.39 -5.89 17.26
CA ALA A 498 -18.83 -5.91 15.88
C ALA A 498 -19.90 -4.84 15.59
N GLY A 499 -20.89 -5.14 14.75
CA GLY A 499 -21.96 -4.21 14.38
C GLY A 499 -21.51 -3.10 13.43
N GLY A 500 -20.42 -3.30 12.71
CA GLY A 500 -19.85 -2.34 11.76
C GLY A 500 -18.91 -1.29 12.39
N ARG A 501 -18.67 -1.36 13.71
CA ARG A 501 -17.81 -0.39 14.43
C ARG A 501 -16.38 -0.39 13.89
N VAL A 502 -15.88 0.82 13.64
CA VAL A 502 -14.52 1.09 13.20
C VAL A 502 -13.69 1.54 14.40
N TYR A 503 -12.43 1.12 14.45
CA TYR A 503 -11.51 1.43 15.53
C TYR A 503 -10.19 1.94 14.97
N THR A 504 -9.53 2.82 15.71
CA THR A 504 -8.10 3.04 15.52
C THR A 504 -7.31 1.81 15.99
N GLY A 505 -6.07 1.62 15.52
CA GLY A 505 -5.24 0.50 15.93
C GLY A 505 -5.07 0.48 17.45
N ARG A 506 -4.91 1.66 18.06
CA ARG A 506 -4.88 1.82 19.51
C ARG A 506 -6.10 1.25 20.21
N GLN A 507 -7.30 1.62 19.76
CA GLN A 507 -8.56 1.10 20.32
C GLN A 507 -8.71 -0.41 20.04
N ALA A 508 -8.26 -0.87 18.87
CA ALA A 508 -8.31 -2.27 18.48
C ALA A 508 -7.42 -3.16 19.37
N LEU A 509 -6.27 -2.66 19.83
CA LEU A 509 -5.41 -3.34 20.80
C LEU A 509 -6.13 -3.51 22.15
N GLU A 510 -6.79 -2.46 22.65
CA GLU A 510 -7.55 -2.50 23.91
C GLU A 510 -8.68 -3.55 23.88
N LEU A 511 -9.20 -3.85 22.68
CA LEU A 511 -10.26 -4.85 22.46
C LEU A 511 -9.72 -6.26 22.14
N GLY A 512 -8.41 -6.42 21.94
CA GLY A 512 -7.78 -7.67 21.51
C GLY A 512 -7.99 -8.01 20.02
N LEU A 513 -8.46 -7.05 19.23
CA LEU A 513 -8.56 -7.17 17.78
C LEU A 513 -7.17 -7.12 17.11
N VAL A 514 -6.22 -6.42 17.76
CA VAL A 514 -4.80 -6.33 17.40
C VAL A 514 -3.97 -6.88 18.57
N ASP A 515 -2.81 -7.46 18.29
CA ASP A 515 -1.93 -8.05 19.32
C ASP A 515 -0.88 -7.05 19.84
N ARG A 516 -0.33 -6.21 18.96
CA ARG A 516 0.75 -5.27 19.31
C ARG A 516 0.74 -4.02 18.44
N MET A 517 1.23 -2.90 18.98
CA MET A 517 1.57 -1.72 18.16
C MET A 517 2.85 -1.99 17.37
N GLY A 518 2.85 -1.65 16.08
CA GLY A 518 4.05 -1.74 15.25
C GLY A 518 3.77 -1.68 13.75
N GLY A 519 4.83 -1.38 13.00
CA GLY A 519 4.80 -1.26 11.55
C GLY A 519 5.31 -2.49 10.81
N GLN A 520 5.76 -2.27 9.59
CA GLN A 520 6.27 -3.34 8.73
C GLN A 520 7.56 -3.97 9.27
N VAL A 521 8.47 -3.15 9.81
CA VAL A 521 9.75 -3.62 10.40
C VAL A 521 9.51 -4.54 11.60
N ASP A 522 8.56 -4.16 12.45
CA ASP A 522 8.13 -4.95 13.60
C ASP A 522 7.55 -6.31 13.22
N ALA A 523 6.71 -6.34 12.18
CA ALA A 523 6.10 -7.57 11.69
C ALA A 523 7.13 -8.52 11.07
N ILE A 524 8.12 -7.99 10.34
CA ILE A 524 9.23 -8.78 9.80
C ILE A 524 10.05 -9.39 10.95
N ALA A 525 10.33 -8.61 12.00
CA ALA A 525 11.04 -9.12 13.18
C ALA A 525 10.23 -10.20 13.90
N ALA A 526 8.92 -10.01 14.10
CA ALA A 526 8.03 -11.00 14.68
C ALA A 526 7.98 -12.30 13.86
N ALA A 527 7.91 -12.20 12.53
CA ALA A 527 7.95 -13.34 11.61
C ALA A 527 9.28 -14.10 11.70
N ALA A 528 10.42 -13.38 11.72
CA ALA A 528 11.74 -13.98 11.87
C ALA A 528 11.87 -14.75 13.20
N ASN A 529 11.43 -14.12 14.29
CA ASN A 529 11.47 -14.70 15.64
C ASN A 529 10.62 -15.98 15.73
N ARG A 530 9.39 -15.95 15.21
CA ARG A 530 8.50 -17.13 15.22
C ARG A 530 8.99 -18.26 14.32
N ALA A 531 9.71 -17.94 13.24
CA ALA A 531 10.36 -18.94 12.39
C ALA A 531 11.72 -19.42 12.93
N GLY A 532 12.23 -18.84 14.02
CA GLY A 532 13.53 -19.21 14.59
C GLY A 532 14.74 -18.86 13.71
N ILE A 533 14.61 -17.88 12.82
CA ILE A 533 15.65 -17.50 11.85
C ILE A 533 16.30 -16.15 12.21
N ARG A 534 17.62 -16.06 12.03
CA ARG A 534 18.40 -14.83 12.32
C ARG A 534 18.96 -14.16 11.07
N LYS A 535 19.28 -14.95 10.05
CA LYS A 535 19.79 -14.47 8.75
C LYS A 535 18.76 -14.85 7.71
N TYR A 536 18.14 -13.85 7.12
CA TYR A 536 17.10 -14.06 6.13
C TYR A 536 17.14 -12.98 5.07
N THR A 537 16.47 -13.27 3.96
CA THR A 537 16.11 -12.26 2.97
C THR A 537 14.61 -12.04 2.97
N ILE A 538 14.18 -10.92 2.42
CA ILE A 538 12.75 -10.61 2.29
C ILE A 538 12.44 -10.63 0.80
N ARG A 539 11.40 -11.38 0.42
CA ARG A 539 10.89 -11.43 -0.95
C ARG A 539 9.48 -10.84 -0.96
N GLU A 540 9.26 -9.84 -1.82
CA GLU A 540 7.97 -9.15 -1.93
C GLU A 540 7.07 -9.78 -2.98
N TYR A 541 5.78 -9.79 -2.70
CA TYR A 541 4.74 -10.32 -3.57
C TYR A 541 3.59 -9.31 -3.74
N PRO A 542 3.14 -9.03 -4.99
CA PRO A 542 3.62 -9.62 -6.23
C PRO A 542 5.07 -9.25 -6.52
N GLU A 543 5.81 -10.15 -7.18
CA GLU A 543 7.17 -9.85 -7.62
C GLU A 543 7.11 -8.70 -8.62
N SER A 544 8.06 -7.76 -8.53
CA SER A 544 8.17 -6.64 -9.48
C SER A 544 8.22 -7.18 -10.90
N GLN A 545 7.18 -6.90 -11.70
CA GLN A 545 7.04 -7.44 -13.04
C GLN A 545 8.05 -6.82 -14.01
N GLY A 546 8.46 -7.61 -15.01
CA GLY A 546 9.19 -7.07 -16.16
C GLY A 546 8.28 -6.15 -16.99
N LEU A 547 8.88 -5.19 -17.71
CA LEU A 547 8.15 -4.21 -18.52
C LEU A 547 7.20 -4.83 -19.55
N PHE A 548 7.56 -6.00 -20.08
CA PHE A 548 6.73 -6.74 -21.04
C PHE A 548 5.49 -7.36 -20.41
N ASP A 549 5.59 -7.85 -19.17
CA ASP A 549 4.43 -8.37 -18.43
C ASP A 549 3.44 -7.24 -18.10
N SER A 550 3.97 -6.04 -17.80
CA SER A 550 3.17 -4.83 -17.59
C SER A 550 2.50 -4.32 -18.87
N LEU A 551 3.15 -4.41 -20.04
CA LEU A 551 2.61 -3.95 -21.33
C LEU A 551 1.62 -4.93 -21.96
N MET A 552 1.83 -6.24 -21.78
CA MET A 552 1.00 -7.29 -22.37
C MET A 552 -0.23 -7.66 -21.52
N GLY A 553 -0.36 -7.08 -20.32
CA GLY A 553 -1.49 -7.30 -19.42
C GLY A 553 -1.76 -8.78 -19.18
N THR A 554 -0.95 -9.41 -18.31
CA THR A 554 -1.14 -10.79 -17.79
C THR A 554 -1.96 -11.75 -18.68
N ARG A 555 -1.51 -11.99 -19.92
CA ARG A 555 -1.77 -13.27 -20.59
C ARG A 555 -0.67 -14.25 -20.25
N GLN A 556 -0.66 -14.73 -19.02
CA GLN A 556 0.19 -15.89 -18.71
C GLN A 556 -0.55 -17.14 -19.18
N SER A 557 -0.07 -17.65 -20.31
CA SER A 557 -0.58 -18.81 -21.03
C SER A 557 -0.43 -20.10 -20.22
N ASP A 558 -1.53 -20.84 -20.05
CA ASP A 558 -1.50 -22.28 -19.84
C ASP A 558 -0.80 -22.94 -21.04
N ARG A 559 0.46 -23.32 -20.88
CA ARG A 559 1.17 -24.20 -21.82
C ARG A 559 1.10 -25.64 -21.31
N SER A 560 -0.08 -26.25 -21.45
CA SER A 560 -0.23 -27.70 -21.54
C SER A 560 -1.68 -28.06 -21.90
N GLY A 561 -1.96 -28.13 -23.21
CA GLY A 561 -3.21 -28.64 -23.78
C GLY A 561 -3.25 -28.43 -25.30
N PRO A 562 -3.63 -29.44 -26.11
CA PRO A 562 -3.56 -29.32 -27.57
C PRO A 562 -4.59 -28.32 -28.11
N LEU A 563 -4.13 -27.55 -29.10
CA LEU A 563 -4.87 -26.52 -29.83
C LEU A 563 -6.13 -27.11 -30.48
N VAL A 564 -7.31 -26.74 -29.97
CA VAL A 564 -8.57 -26.81 -30.73
C VAL A 564 -9.01 -25.39 -31.03
N GLY A 565 -8.91 -25.03 -32.31
CA GLY A 565 -9.25 -23.72 -32.83
C GLY A 565 -10.74 -23.44 -32.67
N ARG A 566 -11.08 -22.40 -31.92
CA ARG A 566 -12.44 -21.83 -31.89
C ARG A 566 -12.40 -20.45 -32.57
N ARG A 567 -12.66 -20.44 -33.88
CA ARG A 567 -12.96 -19.21 -34.64
C ARG A 567 -14.18 -18.54 -34.02
N ARG A 568 -14.00 -17.36 -33.42
CA ARG A 568 -15.10 -16.43 -33.08
C ARG A 568 -15.19 -15.41 -34.21
N GLY A 569 -16.29 -15.44 -34.96
CA GLY A 569 -16.56 -14.51 -36.05
C GLY A 569 -16.63 -13.07 -35.55
N ARG A 570 -15.92 -12.17 -36.24
CA ARG A 570 -16.15 -10.72 -36.16
C ARG A 570 -17.46 -10.41 -36.87
N ARG A 571 -18.41 -9.76 -36.19
CA ARG A 571 -19.47 -9.00 -36.88
C ARG A 571 -18.99 -7.56 -37.01
N GLU A 572 -18.83 -7.11 -38.25
CA GLU A 572 -18.58 -5.72 -38.60
C GLU A 572 -19.91 -4.95 -38.54
N GLY A 573 -20.06 -4.10 -37.52
CA GLY A 573 -21.07 -3.05 -37.47
C GLY A 573 -20.36 -1.71 -37.45
N VAL A 574 -20.91 -0.72 -38.17
CA VAL A 574 -20.37 0.66 -38.23
C VAL A 574 -20.35 1.26 -36.82
N ARG A 575 -19.19 1.76 -36.40
CA ARG A 575 -18.98 2.36 -35.08
C ARG A 575 -19.54 3.79 -35.05
N LEU A 576 -20.32 4.11 -34.03
CA LEU A 576 -20.76 5.46 -33.63
C LEU A 576 -19.59 6.46 -33.56
N LEU A 577 -18.41 6.04 -33.09
CA LEU A 577 -17.18 6.87 -33.06
C LEU A 577 -16.78 7.31 -34.46
N ASP A 578 -16.88 6.43 -35.46
CA ASP A 578 -16.52 6.72 -36.85
C ASP A 578 -17.45 7.77 -37.49
N ARG A 579 -18.67 7.95 -36.94
CA ARG A 579 -19.61 8.98 -37.39
C ARG A 579 -19.44 10.33 -36.69
N VAL A 580 -18.91 10.31 -35.47
CA VAL A 580 -18.75 11.54 -34.66
C VAL A 580 -17.40 12.20 -34.92
N VAL A 581 -16.36 11.44 -35.28
CA VAL A 581 -15.01 11.95 -35.58
C VAL A 581 -14.99 13.15 -36.54
N PRO A 582 -15.73 13.18 -37.66
CA PRO A 582 -15.74 14.34 -38.55
C PRO A 582 -16.31 15.62 -37.92
N LEU A 583 -17.20 15.48 -36.93
CA LEU A 583 -17.86 16.59 -36.22
C LEU A 583 -17.03 17.09 -35.02
N LEU A 584 -16.02 16.34 -34.56
CA LEU A 584 -15.16 16.73 -33.45
C LEU A 584 -14.08 17.73 -33.85
N GLY A 585 -13.72 17.79 -35.14
CA GLY A 585 -12.71 18.71 -35.66
C GLY A 585 -13.15 20.18 -35.64
N THR A 586 -14.43 20.48 -35.40
CA THR A 586 -14.99 21.84 -35.32
C THR A 586 -15.11 22.36 -33.89
N LEU A 587 -14.70 21.57 -32.89
CA LEU A 587 -14.81 21.90 -31.47
C LEU A 587 -13.44 22.17 -30.85
N GLU A 588 -13.41 22.95 -29.76
CA GLU A 588 -12.19 23.16 -28.97
C GLU A 588 -11.62 21.81 -28.47
N PRO A 589 -10.29 21.64 -28.42
CA PRO A 589 -9.65 20.35 -28.17
C PRO A 589 -10.13 19.64 -26.90
N GLN A 590 -10.41 20.39 -25.84
CA GLN A 590 -10.89 19.84 -24.56
C GLN A 590 -12.33 19.30 -24.67
N ARG A 591 -13.20 19.98 -25.43
CA ARG A 591 -14.59 19.56 -25.66
C ARG A 591 -14.66 18.41 -26.66
N ALA A 592 -13.85 18.47 -27.72
CA ALA A 592 -13.71 17.40 -28.70
C ALA A 592 -13.27 16.09 -28.03
N GLU A 593 -12.28 16.19 -27.14
CA GLU A 593 -11.76 15.05 -26.38
C GLU A 593 -12.77 14.52 -25.35
N ALA A 594 -13.51 15.42 -24.67
CA ALA A 594 -14.59 15.02 -23.76
C ALA A 594 -15.70 14.25 -24.49
N ILE A 595 -16.16 14.75 -25.64
CA ILE A 595 -17.20 14.08 -26.45
C ILE A 595 -16.68 12.77 -27.02
N ARG A 596 -15.42 12.72 -27.49
CA ARG A 596 -14.79 11.48 -27.97
C ARG A 596 -14.76 10.39 -26.88
N ARG A 597 -14.46 10.76 -25.64
CA ARG A 597 -14.49 9.84 -24.49
C ARG A 597 -15.89 9.36 -24.17
N ILE A 598 -16.88 10.27 -24.16
CA ILE A 598 -18.28 9.93 -23.89
C ILE A 598 -18.82 8.97 -24.95
N VAL A 599 -18.65 9.28 -26.23
CA VAL A 599 -19.10 8.42 -27.35
C VAL A 599 -18.38 7.08 -27.33
N GLY A 600 -17.08 7.07 -27.06
CA GLY A 600 -16.30 5.85 -26.89
C GLY A 600 -16.71 4.99 -25.69
N HIS A 601 -17.31 5.58 -24.63
CA HIS A 601 -17.91 4.83 -23.52
C HIS A 601 -19.29 4.28 -23.87
N LEU A 602 -20.09 5.04 -24.63
CA LEU A 602 -21.41 4.62 -25.11
C LEU A 602 -21.33 3.44 -26.10
N GLU A 603 -20.32 3.38 -26.96
CA GLU A 603 -20.12 2.24 -27.86
C GLU A 603 -19.77 0.94 -27.14
N ARG A 604 -18.97 1.04 -26.08
CA ARG A 604 -18.56 -0.09 -25.25
C ARG A 604 -19.76 -0.65 -24.47
N LEU A 605 -20.67 0.22 -24.02
CA LEU A 605 -21.95 -0.16 -23.41
C LEU A 605 -22.85 -0.99 -24.33
N GLN A 606 -22.82 -0.77 -25.64
CA GLN A 606 -23.65 -1.50 -26.60
C GLN A 606 -23.16 -2.93 -26.90
N HIS A 607 -21.87 -3.20 -26.71
CA HIS A 607 -21.25 -4.45 -27.17
C HIS A 607 -20.81 -5.39 -26.03
N GLU A 608 -20.84 -4.93 -24.76
CA GLU A 608 -20.41 -5.72 -23.61
C GLU A 608 -21.53 -5.85 -22.55
N ARG A 609 -21.62 -7.01 -21.90
CA ARG A 609 -22.50 -7.21 -20.73
C ARG A 609 -21.85 -6.50 -19.53
N VAL A 610 -22.39 -5.31 -19.29
CA VAL A 610 -21.98 -4.15 -18.46
C VAL A 610 -21.49 -4.44 -17.02
N PHE A 611 -20.51 -3.65 -16.53
CA PHE A 611 -20.73 -2.65 -15.46
C PHE A 611 -19.73 -1.47 -15.54
N LEU A 612 -20.25 -0.22 -15.44
CA LEU A 612 -19.54 1.07 -15.57
C LEU A 612 -19.45 1.85 -14.25
N LEU A 613 -18.41 2.69 -14.14
CA LEU A 613 -18.28 3.84 -13.23
C LEU A 613 -18.39 5.17 -14.01
N ALA A 614 -18.96 6.21 -13.40
CA ALA A 614 -19.08 7.56 -13.96
C ALA A 614 -17.80 8.40 -13.78
N PRO A 615 -17.54 9.41 -14.64
CA PRO A 615 -16.39 10.32 -14.52
C PRO A 615 -16.67 11.57 -13.67
N GLU A 616 -15.59 12.22 -13.27
CA GLU A 616 -15.51 13.48 -12.50
C GLU A 616 -15.98 14.69 -13.34
N ILE A 617 -16.91 15.49 -12.81
CA ILE A 617 -17.40 16.74 -13.41
C ILE A 617 -16.79 17.91 -12.62
N ARG A 618 -15.98 18.75 -13.27
CA ARG A 618 -15.62 20.07 -12.75
C ARG A 618 -16.61 21.11 -13.28
N ILE A 619 -17.32 21.75 -12.36
CA ILE A 619 -18.08 22.99 -12.62
C ILE A 619 -17.06 24.14 -12.54
N ASP A 620 -16.97 24.93 -13.60
CA ASP A 620 -16.13 26.13 -13.67
C ASP A 620 -17.06 27.33 -13.54
N ASP A 621 -17.02 28.03 -12.40
CA ASP A 621 -17.80 29.23 -12.13
C ASP A 621 -17.17 30.42 -12.86
N GLY A 622 -17.53 30.58 -14.13
CA GLY A 622 -17.11 31.68 -14.98
C GLY A 622 -18.20 32.73 -15.19
N ARG A 623 -18.41 33.59 -14.18
CA ARG A 623 -19.33 34.76 -14.10
C ARG A 623 -20.78 34.49 -13.74
#